data_AF-R9MEW5-F1
#
_entry.id   AF-R9MEW5-F1
#
_cell.length_a   1.000
_cell.length_b   1.000
_cell.length_c   1.000
_cell.angle_alpha   90.00
_cell.angle_beta   90.00
_cell.angle_gamma   90.00
#
_symmetry.space_group_name_H-M   'P 1'
#
loop_
_entity.id
_entity.type
_entity.pdbx_description
1 polymer ?
#
loop_
_entity_poly.entity_id
_entity_poly.type
_entity_poly.pdbx_seq_one_letter_code
_entity_poly.pdbx_strand_id
1 'polypeptide(L)'
;MNHTKIKSYELIGKRVAIGQITFTSIKTYHMLKKEGVDVAMFFDRDYRLQHIKYRNTPIFPWSNFHDTYVILTISSRYSELKKMLIESCGYSEDRIILLDDILFECSESDVSNEYDWDWFKKNLNNVSDAYLTYRYSILQKQRGPEGIPLRNLMVDVNNKCTLNCKYCYTQMPYYRAEEKRNYDMDEIIESLDHLLDVVDFIPYLSIFGGEPLLHPKLHKLISFLNSKKAQERVVCANITTNGTLLLSDEVVGAIKENTLFWRIGVSPYGIHSKKQYELFSQLNETGIPYYSKYMVYWQITGQTIEPKSVDMESIRKKCEKCVCRDLHFLNGKLYQCTVLAHFEALHRVPYDNRNSFDCRKSYTKDELRDFLQSYSPGMAYCSGNHQIYLRDESEMDKCGGKMVPVAEQTEEILQYKRYE
;
A
#
# COMPACT_ATOMS: atom_id res chain seq x y z
N MET A 1 -14.21 -26.57 19.32
CA MET A 1 -14.85 -27.83 18.89
C MET A 1 -14.20 -28.24 17.58
N ASN A 2 -13.79 -29.51 17.45
CA ASN A 2 -13.30 -30.04 16.18
C ASN A 2 -14.47 -30.04 15.19
N HIS A 3 -14.60 -28.99 14.37
CA HIS A 3 -15.48 -29.03 13.22
C HIS A 3 -14.85 -29.99 12.21
N THR A 4 -15.58 -31.05 11.87
CA THR A 4 -15.19 -31.97 10.80
C THR A 4 -15.14 -31.16 9.51
N LYS A 5 -13.96 -31.01 8.92
CA LYS A 5 -13.82 -30.38 7.61
C LYS A 5 -14.56 -31.21 6.56
N ILE A 6 -15.30 -30.55 5.69
CA ILE A 6 -15.98 -31.17 4.56
C ILE A 6 -15.14 -30.95 3.30
N LYS A 7 -15.17 -31.90 2.37
CA LYS A 7 -14.60 -31.67 1.05
C LYS A 7 -15.65 -30.99 0.18
N SER A 8 -15.21 -30.05 -0.64
CA SER A 8 -16.06 -29.26 -1.54
C SER A 8 -16.93 -30.14 -2.46
N TYR A 9 -16.42 -31.26 -2.96
CA TYR A 9 -17.19 -32.18 -3.81
C TYR A 9 -18.41 -32.80 -3.10
N GLU A 10 -18.44 -32.81 -1.76
CA GLU A 10 -19.61 -33.25 -0.98
C GLU A 10 -20.79 -32.27 -1.08
N LEU A 11 -20.57 -31.11 -1.72
CA LEU A 11 -21.58 -30.13 -2.08
C LEU A 11 -22.13 -30.31 -3.50
N ILE A 12 -21.58 -31.23 -4.31
CA ILE A 12 -22.10 -31.52 -5.65
C ILE A 12 -23.55 -32.01 -5.55
N GLY A 13 -24.42 -31.45 -6.40
CA GLY A 13 -25.86 -31.74 -6.40
C GLY A 13 -26.66 -31.03 -5.29
N LYS A 14 -26.00 -30.32 -4.38
CA LYS A 14 -26.67 -29.48 -3.36
C LYS A 14 -26.82 -28.05 -3.89
N ARG A 15 -27.88 -27.37 -3.48
CA ARG A 15 -28.05 -25.94 -3.74
C ARG A 15 -27.21 -25.13 -2.77
N VAL A 16 -26.26 -24.34 -3.27
CA VAL A 16 -25.35 -23.55 -2.42
C VAL A 16 -25.61 -22.06 -2.57
N ALA A 17 -25.65 -21.37 -1.44
CA ALA A 17 -25.60 -19.92 -1.32
C ALA A 17 -24.29 -19.49 -0.63
N ILE A 18 -23.73 -18.35 -1.03
CA ILE A 18 -22.52 -17.80 -0.38
C ILE A 18 -22.87 -16.46 0.30
N GLY A 19 -22.50 -16.34 1.57
CA GLY A 19 -22.83 -15.23 2.44
C GLY A 19 -21.81 -14.08 2.46
N GLN A 20 -22.39 -12.87 2.36
CA GLN A 20 -21.85 -11.55 1.99
C GLN A 20 -21.04 -11.56 0.69
N ILE A 21 -21.46 -10.73 -0.27
CA ILE A 21 -20.65 -10.54 -1.47
C ILE A 21 -19.41 -9.70 -1.14
N THR A 22 -18.30 -10.40 -1.18
CA THR A 22 -16.94 -9.89 -1.00
C THR A 22 -16.06 -10.53 -2.04
N PHE A 23 -14.84 -10.03 -2.20
CA PHE A 23 -13.88 -10.72 -3.06
C PHE A 23 -13.63 -12.17 -2.61
N THR A 24 -13.57 -12.43 -1.29
CA THR A 24 -13.47 -13.81 -0.76
C THR A 24 -14.62 -14.68 -1.24
N SER A 25 -15.87 -14.21 -1.17
CA SER A 25 -17.02 -14.97 -1.65
C SER A 25 -16.98 -15.26 -3.15
N ILE A 26 -16.41 -14.35 -3.96
CA ILE A 26 -16.27 -14.54 -5.40
C ILE A 26 -15.16 -15.55 -5.71
N LYS A 27 -14.05 -15.51 -4.96
CA LYS A 27 -13.03 -16.56 -5.04
C LYS A 27 -13.66 -17.93 -4.77
N THR A 28 -14.40 -18.04 -3.66
CA THR A 28 -15.13 -19.24 -3.27
C THR A 28 -16.11 -19.68 -4.35
N TYR A 29 -16.85 -18.74 -4.96
CA TYR A 29 -17.75 -19.01 -6.08
C TYR A 29 -17.04 -19.72 -7.22
N HIS A 30 -15.92 -19.18 -7.70
CA HIS A 30 -15.21 -19.78 -8.82
C HIS A 30 -14.53 -21.10 -8.47
N MET A 31 -14.01 -21.24 -7.24
CA MET A 31 -13.46 -22.52 -6.76
C MET A 31 -14.53 -23.62 -6.70
N LEU A 32 -15.70 -23.31 -6.14
CA LEU A 32 -16.85 -24.22 -6.12
C LEU A 32 -17.30 -24.61 -7.54
N LYS A 33 -17.41 -23.64 -8.46
CA LYS A 33 -17.79 -23.91 -9.85
C LYS A 33 -16.75 -24.76 -10.59
N LYS A 34 -15.44 -24.53 -10.36
CA LYS A 34 -14.36 -25.35 -10.94
C LYS A 34 -14.46 -26.81 -10.52
N GLU A 35 -14.94 -27.07 -9.31
CA GLU A 35 -15.13 -28.41 -8.75
C GLU A 35 -16.54 -28.98 -8.94
N GLY A 36 -17.35 -28.35 -9.80
CA GLY A 36 -18.66 -28.87 -10.19
C GLY A 36 -19.79 -28.60 -9.21
N VAL A 37 -19.58 -27.78 -8.18
CA VAL A 37 -20.64 -27.36 -7.24
C VAL A 37 -21.44 -26.21 -7.86
N ASP A 38 -22.76 -26.32 -7.83
CA ASP A 38 -23.63 -25.25 -8.32
C ASP A 38 -23.90 -24.18 -7.25
N VAL A 39 -23.41 -22.97 -7.50
CA VAL A 39 -23.70 -21.81 -6.66
C VAL A 39 -24.93 -21.09 -7.21
N ALA A 40 -26.05 -21.32 -6.55
CA ALA A 40 -27.36 -20.86 -6.99
C ALA A 40 -27.61 -19.38 -6.67
N MET A 41 -27.01 -18.84 -5.61
CA MET A 41 -27.17 -17.43 -5.22
C MET A 41 -26.05 -16.92 -4.32
N PHE A 42 -25.94 -15.60 -4.21
CA PHE A 42 -25.26 -14.92 -3.10
C PHE A 42 -26.28 -14.31 -2.14
N PHE A 43 -25.89 -14.13 -0.88
CA PHE A 43 -26.64 -13.33 0.08
C PHE A 43 -25.92 -12.05 0.45
N ASP A 44 -26.63 -10.93 0.39
CA ASP A 44 -26.15 -9.65 0.89
C ASP A 44 -27.25 -8.79 1.52
N ARG A 45 -26.90 -8.04 2.57
CA ARG A 45 -27.84 -7.09 3.22
C ARG A 45 -27.96 -5.79 2.44
N ASP A 46 -26.97 -5.47 1.59
CA ASP A 46 -27.01 -4.26 0.78
C ASP A 46 -28.09 -4.38 -0.30
N TYR A 47 -29.21 -3.68 -0.10
CA TYR A 47 -30.34 -3.68 -1.02
C TYR A 47 -29.95 -3.20 -2.43
N ARG A 48 -28.86 -2.43 -2.57
CA ARG A 48 -28.33 -1.98 -3.86
C ARG A 48 -27.73 -3.13 -4.67
N LEU A 49 -27.37 -4.25 -4.04
CA LEU A 49 -26.81 -5.41 -4.73
C LEU A 49 -27.90 -6.43 -5.13
N GLN A 50 -29.09 -6.35 -4.53
CA GLN A 50 -30.13 -7.38 -4.68
C GLN A 50 -30.84 -7.37 -6.05
N HIS A 51 -30.63 -6.33 -6.86
CA HIS A 51 -31.17 -6.22 -8.22
C HIS A 51 -30.13 -6.50 -9.31
N ILE A 52 -28.89 -6.84 -8.92
CA ILE A 52 -27.81 -7.18 -9.84
C ILE A 52 -27.42 -8.65 -9.67
N LYS A 53 -26.61 -9.16 -10.61
CA LYS A 53 -26.11 -10.54 -10.61
C LYS A 53 -24.60 -10.52 -10.78
N TYR A 54 -23.88 -11.39 -10.08
CA TYR A 54 -22.49 -11.68 -10.43
C TYR A 54 -22.46 -12.83 -11.44
N ARG A 55 -21.90 -12.58 -12.63
CA ARG A 55 -22.08 -13.48 -13.79
C ARG A 55 -23.58 -13.75 -14.01
N ASN A 56 -24.00 -15.01 -13.94
CA ASN A 56 -25.40 -15.42 -14.06
C ASN A 56 -26.07 -15.72 -12.70
N THR A 57 -25.37 -15.49 -11.59
CA THR A 57 -25.83 -15.85 -10.25
C THR A 57 -26.48 -14.66 -9.54
N PRO A 58 -27.75 -14.77 -9.11
CA PRO A 58 -28.45 -13.69 -8.43
C PRO A 58 -27.90 -13.40 -7.04
N ILE A 59 -28.09 -12.17 -6.58
CA ILE A 59 -27.81 -11.75 -5.20
C ILE A 59 -29.15 -11.49 -4.53
N PHE A 60 -29.41 -12.17 -3.43
CA PHE A 60 -30.66 -12.05 -2.67
C PHE A 60 -30.43 -11.45 -1.29
N PRO A 61 -31.48 -10.88 -0.67
CA PRO A 61 -31.46 -10.65 0.76
C PRO A 61 -31.28 -11.99 1.51
N TRP A 62 -30.81 -11.91 2.74
CA TRP A 62 -30.81 -13.06 3.64
C TRP A 62 -32.26 -13.57 3.79
N SER A 63 -32.49 -14.83 3.41
CA SER A 63 -33.81 -15.44 3.32
C SER A 63 -33.69 -16.96 3.43
N ASN A 64 -34.77 -17.63 3.82
CA ASN A 64 -34.77 -19.09 3.92
C ASN A 64 -35.08 -19.75 2.59
N PHE A 65 -34.16 -20.60 2.13
CA PHE A 65 -34.40 -21.54 1.05
C PHE A 65 -34.20 -22.95 1.62
N HIS A 66 -35.31 -23.67 1.77
CA HIS A 66 -35.45 -24.93 2.52
C HIS A 66 -34.59 -26.10 2.03
N ASP A 67 -33.88 -25.98 0.92
CA ASP A 67 -32.99 -26.98 0.34
C ASP A 67 -31.56 -26.44 0.10
N THR A 68 -31.21 -25.30 0.71
CA THR A 68 -29.98 -24.57 0.45
C THR A 68 -28.97 -24.68 1.60
N TYR A 69 -27.71 -24.88 1.25
CA TYR A 69 -26.56 -24.73 2.15
C TYR A 69 -26.01 -23.32 2.05
N VAL A 70 -25.64 -22.72 3.18
CA VAL A 70 -25.10 -21.37 3.24
C VAL A 70 -23.64 -21.41 3.68
N ILE A 71 -22.75 -20.96 2.80
CA ILE A 71 -21.32 -20.83 3.10
C ILE A 71 -21.03 -19.41 3.58
N LEU A 72 -20.55 -19.27 4.80
CA LEU A 72 -20.12 -17.98 5.37
C LEU A 72 -18.61 -17.84 5.19
N THR A 73 -18.18 -16.70 4.64
CA THR A 73 -16.78 -16.48 4.22
C THR A 73 -15.96 -15.62 5.19
N ILE A 74 -16.54 -15.23 6.33
CA ILE A 74 -15.94 -14.30 7.30
C ILE A 74 -15.90 -14.95 8.69
N SER A 75 -14.77 -15.52 9.06
CA SER A 75 -14.59 -16.27 10.32
C SER A 75 -14.79 -15.38 11.56
N SER A 76 -14.37 -14.12 11.50
CA SER A 76 -14.53 -13.16 12.61
C SER A 76 -15.98 -12.80 12.94
N ARG A 77 -16.92 -12.99 11.99
CA ARG A 77 -18.36 -12.73 12.16
C ARG A 77 -19.20 -14.00 12.05
N TYR A 78 -18.57 -15.17 12.00
CA TYR A 78 -19.25 -16.44 11.78
C TYR A 78 -20.35 -16.67 12.81
N SER A 79 -20.05 -16.53 14.11
CA SER A 79 -21.02 -16.74 15.18
C SER A 79 -22.22 -15.80 15.09
N GLU A 80 -22.00 -14.53 14.74
CA GLU A 80 -23.05 -13.52 14.58
C GLU A 80 -23.96 -13.86 13.39
N LEU A 81 -23.36 -14.15 12.22
CA LEU A 81 -24.10 -14.45 10.99
C LEU A 81 -24.84 -15.79 11.08
N LYS A 82 -24.21 -16.81 11.68
CA LYS A 82 -24.83 -18.11 11.96
C LYS A 82 -26.04 -17.95 12.86
N LYS A 83 -25.91 -17.19 13.96
CA LYS A 83 -27.04 -16.89 14.86
C LYS A 83 -28.18 -16.22 14.12
N MET A 84 -27.90 -15.21 13.29
CA MET A 84 -28.93 -14.56 12.46
C MET A 84 -29.60 -15.54 11.50
N LEU A 85 -28.84 -16.40 10.80
CA LEU A 85 -29.42 -17.38 9.88
C LEU A 85 -30.35 -18.38 10.58
N ILE A 86 -29.99 -18.81 11.78
CA ILE A 86 -30.82 -19.72 12.58
C ILE A 86 -32.06 -19.00 13.11
N GLU A 87 -31.87 -17.90 13.84
CA GLU A 87 -32.94 -17.23 14.60
C GLU A 87 -33.87 -16.39 13.71
N SER A 88 -33.32 -15.71 12.70
CA SER A 88 -34.08 -14.77 11.86
C SER A 88 -34.50 -15.38 10.53
N CYS A 89 -33.71 -16.32 9.98
CA CYS A 89 -34.02 -16.96 8.71
C CYS A 89 -34.50 -18.42 8.88
N GLY A 90 -34.36 -19.06 10.04
CA GLY A 90 -34.85 -20.43 10.25
C GLY A 90 -34.04 -21.51 9.54
N TYR A 91 -32.73 -21.30 9.33
CA TYR A 91 -31.82 -22.35 8.86
C TYR A 91 -31.50 -23.36 9.96
N SER A 92 -31.34 -24.63 9.56
CA SER A 92 -30.74 -25.64 10.44
C SER A 92 -29.22 -25.49 10.49
N GLU A 93 -28.63 -25.78 11.64
CA GLU A 93 -27.21 -25.58 11.90
C GLU A 93 -26.29 -26.38 10.96
N ASP A 94 -26.71 -27.58 10.56
CA ASP A 94 -25.99 -28.48 9.64
C ASP A 94 -25.90 -27.96 8.20
N ARG A 95 -26.65 -26.90 7.87
CA ARG A 95 -26.65 -26.25 6.55
C ARG A 95 -25.85 -24.97 6.51
N ILE A 96 -25.27 -24.55 7.62
CA ILE A 96 -24.45 -23.34 7.71
C ILE A 96 -22.99 -23.78 7.85
N ILE A 97 -22.19 -23.47 6.83
CA ILE A 97 -20.80 -23.92 6.72
C ILE A 97 -19.88 -22.71 6.78
N LEU A 98 -18.83 -22.77 7.59
CA LEU A 98 -17.74 -21.79 7.53
C LEU A 98 -16.79 -22.18 6.39
N LEU A 99 -16.37 -21.20 5.57
CA LEU A 99 -15.45 -21.44 4.46
C LEU A 99 -14.16 -22.17 4.89
N ASP A 100 -13.61 -21.85 6.06
CA ASP A 100 -12.38 -22.46 6.60
C ASP A 100 -12.52 -23.97 6.88
N ASP A 101 -13.77 -24.46 6.98
CA ASP A 101 -14.11 -25.87 7.16
C ASP A 101 -14.30 -26.61 5.83
N ILE A 102 -14.11 -25.93 4.68
CA ILE A 102 -14.19 -26.55 3.35
C ILE A 102 -12.77 -26.82 2.82
N LEU A 103 -12.53 -28.06 2.40
CA LEU A 103 -11.32 -28.48 1.70
C LEU A 103 -11.57 -28.49 0.19
N PHE A 104 -10.82 -27.64 -0.52
CA PHE A 104 -10.81 -27.57 -1.98
C PHE A 104 -9.65 -28.41 -2.55
N GLU A 105 -9.86 -29.03 -3.70
CA GLU A 105 -8.81 -29.67 -4.50
C GLU A 105 -8.10 -28.65 -5.40
N CYS A 106 -8.83 -27.64 -5.87
CA CYS A 106 -8.29 -26.51 -6.61
C CYS A 106 -7.74 -25.42 -5.67
N SER A 107 -6.88 -24.58 -6.22
CA SER A 107 -6.30 -23.41 -5.55
C SER A 107 -6.96 -22.10 -5.98
N GLU A 108 -6.57 -20.98 -5.37
CA GLU A 108 -7.02 -19.66 -5.85
C GLU A 108 -6.44 -19.31 -7.23
N SER A 109 -5.18 -19.70 -7.48
CA SER A 109 -4.50 -19.49 -8.77
C SER A 109 -5.17 -20.22 -9.92
N ASP A 110 -5.86 -21.31 -9.61
CA ASP A 110 -6.60 -22.13 -10.56
C ASP A 110 -7.82 -21.46 -11.18
N VAL A 111 -8.33 -20.41 -10.54
CA VAL A 111 -9.59 -19.74 -10.91
C VAL A 111 -9.43 -18.23 -11.07
N SER A 112 -8.22 -17.70 -10.92
CA SER A 112 -8.03 -16.26 -10.80
C SER A 112 -8.26 -15.47 -12.07
N ASN A 113 -8.17 -16.13 -13.23
CA ASN A 113 -8.51 -15.56 -14.53
C ASN A 113 -10.03 -15.43 -14.76
N GLU A 114 -10.85 -16.05 -13.91
CA GLU A 114 -12.32 -16.04 -14.02
C GLU A 114 -12.96 -14.82 -13.35
N TYR A 115 -12.18 -14.01 -12.63
CA TYR A 115 -12.70 -12.88 -11.86
C TYR A 115 -13.15 -11.72 -12.77
N ASP A 116 -14.43 -11.38 -12.70
CA ASP A 116 -14.99 -10.21 -13.36
C ASP A 116 -14.64 -8.91 -12.61
N TRP A 117 -13.45 -8.35 -12.89
CA TRP A 117 -12.94 -7.14 -12.25
C TRP A 117 -13.76 -5.88 -12.55
N ASP A 118 -14.42 -5.82 -13.70
CA ASP A 118 -15.25 -4.66 -14.05
C ASP A 118 -16.57 -4.69 -13.29
N TRP A 119 -17.15 -5.88 -13.12
CA TRP A 119 -18.28 -6.05 -12.22
C TRP A 119 -17.92 -5.63 -10.79
N PHE A 120 -16.76 -6.04 -10.30
CA PHE A 120 -16.28 -5.63 -8.99
C PHE A 120 -16.24 -4.11 -8.86
N LYS A 121 -15.47 -3.43 -9.72
CA LYS A 121 -15.29 -1.96 -9.70
C LYS A 121 -16.62 -1.21 -9.68
N LYS A 122 -17.60 -1.70 -10.45
CA LYS A 122 -18.90 -1.05 -10.60
C LYS A 122 -19.82 -1.23 -9.39
N ASN A 123 -19.77 -2.40 -8.73
CA ASN A 123 -20.82 -2.79 -7.81
C ASN A 123 -20.38 -2.88 -6.35
N LEU A 124 -19.11 -3.18 -6.06
CA LEU A 124 -18.65 -3.30 -4.67
C LEU A 124 -17.92 -2.04 -4.22
N ASN A 125 -18.21 -1.62 -3.00
CA ASN A 125 -17.37 -0.66 -2.30
C ASN A 125 -16.07 -1.38 -1.88
N ASN A 126 -14.93 -0.66 -1.86
CA ASN A 126 -13.62 -1.17 -1.40
C ASN A 126 -12.99 -2.32 -2.24
N VAL A 127 -13.31 -2.43 -3.53
CA VAL A 127 -12.70 -3.42 -4.45
C VAL A 127 -11.19 -3.31 -4.48
N SER A 128 -10.64 -2.09 -4.35
CA SER A 128 -9.20 -1.87 -4.37
C SER A 128 -8.49 -2.67 -3.27
N ASP A 129 -8.97 -2.69 -2.03
CA ASP A 129 -8.31 -3.44 -0.94
C ASP A 129 -8.28 -4.94 -1.23
N ALA A 130 -9.37 -5.46 -1.76
CA ALA A 130 -9.46 -6.87 -2.08
C ALA A 130 -8.61 -7.26 -3.29
N TYR A 131 -8.60 -6.43 -4.33
CA TYR A 131 -7.72 -6.57 -5.49
C TYR A 131 -6.24 -6.55 -5.09
N LEU A 132 -5.84 -5.60 -4.23
CA LEU A 132 -4.47 -5.53 -3.73
C LEU A 132 -4.13 -6.73 -2.83
N THR A 133 -5.06 -7.20 -2.00
CA THR A 133 -4.88 -8.42 -1.19
C THR A 133 -4.65 -9.64 -2.08
N TYR A 134 -5.42 -9.76 -3.15
CA TYR A 134 -5.25 -10.81 -4.16
C TYR A 134 -3.89 -10.73 -4.86
N ARG A 135 -3.51 -9.53 -5.33
CA ARG A 135 -2.21 -9.33 -5.95
C ARG A 135 -1.08 -9.68 -5.01
N TYR A 136 -1.18 -9.26 -3.76
CA TYR A 136 -0.23 -9.61 -2.73
C TYR A 136 -0.08 -11.13 -2.63
N SER A 137 -1.18 -11.88 -2.55
CA SER A 137 -1.11 -13.34 -2.41
C SER A 137 -0.52 -14.04 -3.63
N ILE A 138 -0.86 -13.59 -4.85
CA ILE A 138 -0.32 -14.16 -6.09
C ILE A 138 1.17 -13.86 -6.24
N LEU A 139 1.56 -12.58 -6.13
CA LEU A 139 2.96 -12.19 -6.29
C LEU A 139 3.84 -12.80 -5.18
N GLN A 140 3.32 -12.91 -3.96
CA GLN A 140 4.02 -13.60 -2.87
C GLN A 140 4.22 -15.09 -3.15
N LYS A 141 3.24 -15.78 -3.75
CA LYS A 141 3.35 -17.21 -4.12
C LYS A 141 4.27 -17.45 -5.32
N GLN A 142 4.31 -16.52 -6.26
CA GLN A 142 5.21 -16.58 -7.42
C GLN A 142 6.68 -16.35 -7.05
N ARG A 143 6.94 -15.84 -5.84
CA ARG A 143 8.29 -15.66 -5.33
C ARG A 143 8.99 -17.01 -5.13
N GLY A 144 10.04 -17.26 -5.88
CA GLY A 144 10.96 -18.37 -5.63
C GLY A 144 11.72 -18.21 -4.30
N PRO A 145 12.30 -19.29 -3.75
CA PRO A 145 13.07 -19.24 -2.51
C PRO A 145 14.29 -18.30 -2.58
N GLU A 146 14.84 -18.12 -3.78
CA GLU A 146 15.96 -17.21 -4.06
C GLU A 146 15.54 -15.76 -4.34
N GLY A 147 14.24 -15.47 -4.33
CA GLY A 147 13.73 -14.16 -4.67
C GLY A 147 14.10 -13.08 -3.65
N ILE A 148 14.25 -11.83 -4.11
CA ILE A 148 14.54 -10.67 -3.24
C ILE A 148 13.25 -9.87 -3.02
N PRO A 149 12.56 -10.04 -1.88
CA PRO A 149 11.46 -9.18 -1.50
C PRO A 149 11.99 -7.86 -0.92
N LEU A 150 11.47 -6.75 -1.40
CA LEU A 150 11.70 -5.45 -0.78
C LEU A 150 10.67 -5.17 0.33
N ARG A 151 11.05 -4.25 1.22
CA ARG A 151 10.09 -3.51 2.05
C ARG A 151 9.36 -2.49 1.16
N ASN A 152 8.47 -1.67 1.73
CA ASN A 152 7.86 -0.59 0.96
C ASN A 152 8.95 0.32 0.38
N LEU A 153 8.72 0.84 -0.81
CA LEU A 153 9.65 1.70 -1.53
C LEU A 153 9.03 3.08 -1.71
N MET A 154 9.67 4.12 -1.19
CA MET A 154 9.35 5.51 -1.48
C MET A 154 10.24 5.99 -2.62
N VAL A 155 9.67 6.61 -3.66
CA VAL A 155 10.39 7.09 -4.84
C VAL A 155 10.19 8.59 -4.95
N ASP A 156 11.25 9.34 -4.72
CA ASP A 156 11.21 10.79 -4.82
C ASP A 156 11.35 11.24 -6.28
N VAL A 157 10.34 11.98 -6.76
CA VAL A 157 10.37 12.55 -8.12
C VAL A 157 10.88 13.99 -8.16
N ASN A 158 10.89 14.67 -7.01
CA ASN A 158 11.42 16.03 -6.87
C ASN A 158 11.75 16.35 -5.40
N ASN A 159 12.48 17.43 -5.18
CA ASN A 159 12.60 18.11 -3.88
C ASN A 159 11.94 19.50 -3.89
N LYS A 160 10.86 19.63 -4.68
CA LYS A 160 10.04 20.85 -4.76
C LYS A 160 8.72 20.60 -4.05
N CYS A 161 8.28 21.55 -3.23
CA CYS A 161 6.99 21.48 -2.57
C CYS A 161 6.30 22.84 -2.63
N THR A 162 4.97 22.81 -2.69
CA THR A 162 4.10 24.00 -2.56
C THR A 162 3.99 24.49 -1.12
N LEU A 163 4.45 23.69 -0.16
CA LEU A 163 4.52 23.99 1.27
C LEU A 163 5.97 23.98 1.74
N ASN A 164 6.23 24.61 2.89
CA ASN A 164 7.54 24.66 3.53
C ASN A 164 7.42 24.27 5.01
N CYS A 165 6.92 23.06 5.27
CA CYS A 165 6.67 22.58 6.63
C CYS A 165 7.99 22.44 7.41
N LYS A 166 8.16 23.18 8.50
CA LYS A 166 9.38 23.29 9.32
C LYS A 166 9.96 21.95 9.76
N TYR A 167 9.10 20.97 10.05
CA TYR A 167 9.48 19.63 10.50
C TYR A 167 9.22 18.55 9.44
N CYS A 168 9.31 18.93 8.16
CA CYS A 168 9.07 18.03 7.03
C CYS A 168 10.01 16.81 7.07
N TYR A 169 9.41 15.62 6.97
CA TYR A 169 10.12 14.35 6.95
C TYR A 169 11.14 14.24 5.80
N THR A 170 10.86 14.89 4.65
CA THR A 170 11.75 14.93 3.48
C THR A 170 12.72 16.11 3.47
N GLN A 171 12.81 16.88 4.58
CA GLN A 171 13.76 17.97 4.76
C GLN A 171 13.59 19.14 3.76
N MET A 172 12.41 19.31 3.15
CA MET A 172 12.16 20.35 2.14
C MET A 172 12.61 21.78 2.53
N PRO A 173 12.46 22.23 3.80
CA PRO A 173 12.91 23.57 4.18
C PRO A 173 14.43 23.77 4.26
N TYR A 174 15.22 22.70 4.21
CA TYR A 174 16.67 22.77 4.27
C TYR A 174 17.33 22.90 2.89
N TYR A 175 16.61 22.55 1.82
CA TYR A 175 17.11 22.74 0.45
C TYR A 175 17.09 24.22 0.06
N ARG A 176 18.21 24.71 -0.45
CA ARG A 176 18.31 26.06 -1.02
C ARG A 176 17.56 26.15 -2.34
N ALA A 177 17.22 27.37 -2.75
CA ALA A 177 16.43 27.61 -3.96
C ALA A 177 17.10 27.00 -5.20
N GLU A 178 18.41 27.10 -5.31
CA GLU A 178 19.24 26.55 -6.39
C GLU A 178 19.34 25.01 -6.38
N GLU A 179 19.07 24.37 -5.24
CA GLU A 179 19.10 22.91 -5.08
C GLU A 179 17.74 22.27 -5.38
N LYS A 180 16.66 23.06 -5.39
CA LYS A 180 15.28 22.60 -5.63
C LYS A 180 15.03 22.35 -7.12
N ARG A 181 14.75 21.11 -7.48
CA ARG A 181 14.54 20.64 -8.86
C ARG A 181 13.52 19.52 -8.96
N ASN A 182 13.00 19.35 -10.17
CA ASN A 182 12.42 18.08 -10.57
C ASN A 182 13.58 17.17 -10.98
N TYR A 183 13.62 15.95 -10.48
CA TYR A 183 14.64 14.98 -10.90
C TYR A 183 14.34 14.52 -12.34
N ASP A 184 15.35 13.99 -13.04
CA ASP A 184 15.10 13.49 -14.39
C ASP A 184 14.24 12.22 -14.32
N MET A 185 13.05 12.29 -14.93
CA MET A 185 12.08 11.20 -14.87
C MET A 185 12.54 9.97 -15.65
N ASP A 186 13.26 10.18 -16.76
CA ASP A 186 13.72 9.08 -17.60
C ASP A 186 14.86 8.34 -16.86
N GLU A 187 15.75 9.05 -16.15
CA GLU A 187 16.77 8.44 -15.26
C GLU A 187 16.16 7.67 -14.06
N ILE A 188 15.10 8.21 -13.45
CA ILE A 188 14.37 7.51 -12.37
C ILE A 188 13.79 6.20 -12.88
N ILE A 189 13.13 6.23 -14.05
CA ILE A 189 12.51 5.06 -14.67
C ILE A 189 13.58 4.02 -15.02
N GLU A 190 14.68 4.42 -15.66
CA GLU A 190 15.78 3.51 -16.01
C GLU A 190 16.36 2.82 -14.77
N SER A 191 16.63 3.59 -13.71
CA SER A 191 17.20 3.05 -12.47
C SER A 191 16.21 2.14 -11.71
N LEU A 192 14.91 2.44 -11.75
CA LEU A 192 13.88 1.56 -11.21
C LEU A 192 13.74 0.29 -12.07
N ASP A 193 13.88 0.39 -13.38
CA ASP A 193 13.82 -0.75 -14.29
C ASP A 193 14.93 -1.76 -13.99
N HIS A 194 16.16 -1.27 -13.75
CA HIS A 194 17.26 -2.10 -13.26
C HIS A 194 16.95 -2.74 -11.90
N LEU A 195 16.31 -2.02 -10.99
CA LEU A 195 15.88 -2.59 -9.70
C LEU A 195 14.87 -3.74 -9.91
N LEU A 196 13.90 -3.55 -10.80
CA LEU A 196 12.88 -4.54 -11.12
C LEU A 196 13.40 -5.77 -11.87
N ASP A 197 14.61 -5.75 -12.45
CA ASP A 197 15.25 -6.96 -12.99
C ASP A 197 15.74 -7.91 -11.89
N VAL A 198 16.06 -7.35 -10.72
CA VAL A 198 16.75 -8.07 -9.64
C VAL A 198 15.78 -8.43 -8.51
N VAL A 199 14.77 -7.58 -8.25
CA VAL A 199 13.78 -7.80 -7.19
C VAL A 199 12.55 -8.52 -7.70
N ASP A 200 11.97 -9.34 -6.82
CA ASP A 200 10.87 -10.23 -7.20
C ASP A 200 9.54 -9.78 -6.59
N PHE A 201 9.57 -8.89 -5.59
CA PHE A 201 8.38 -8.46 -4.88
C PHE A 201 8.56 -7.10 -4.20
N ILE A 202 7.67 -6.15 -4.50
CA ILE A 202 7.55 -4.85 -3.84
C ILE A 202 6.11 -4.71 -3.33
N PRO A 203 5.88 -4.72 -2.01
CA PRO A 203 4.52 -4.68 -1.45
C PRO A 203 3.82 -3.35 -1.72
N TYR A 204 4.55 -2.24 -1.60
CA TYR A 204 4.00 -0.91 -1.84
C TYR A 204 5.09 -0.01 -2.41
N LEU A 205 4.78 0.66 -3.52
CA LEU A 205 5.61 1.72 -4.09
C LEU A 205 4.88 3.05 -3.97
N SER A 206 5.45 4.01 -3.24
CA SER A 206 4.90 5.35 -3.08
C SER A 206 5.71 6.35 -3.89
N ILE A 207 5.06 7.01 -4.85
CA ILE A 207 5.61 8.21 -5.49
C ILE A 207 5.54 9.35 -4.47
N PHE A 208 6.70 9.89 -4.16
CA PHE A 208 6.96 10.81 -3.06
C PHE A 208 7.88 11.97 -3.49
N GLY A 209 8.43 12.70 -2.55
CA GLY A 209 9.23 13.90 -2.78
C GLY A 209 8.79 15.07 -1.91
N GLY A 210 8.87 16.28 -2.46
CA GLY A 210 8.24 17.45 -1.84
C GLY A 210 6.74 17.49 -2.07
N GLU A 211 6.32 17.69 -3.32
CA GLU A 211 4.94 17.53 -3.80
C GLU A 211 5.01 16.86 -5.18
N PRO A 212 4.67 15.56 -5.29
CA PRO A 212 4.81 14.82 -6.54
C PRO A 212 4.04 15.44 -7.71
N LEU A 213 2.88 16.04 -7.46
CA LEU A 213 2.04 16.64 -8.50
C LEU A 213 2.67 17.88 -9.17
N LEU A 214 3.79 18.40 -8.66
CA LEU A 214 4.59 19.43 -9.33
C LEU A 214 5.46 18.90 -10.48
N HIS A 215 5.62 17.57 -10.58
CA HIS A 215 6.49 16.99 -11.60
C HIS A 215 5.78 16.92 -12.96
N PRO A 216 6.23 17.66 -14.01
CA PRO A 216 5.49 17.79 -15.27
C PRO A 216 5.41 16.47 -16.06
N LYS A 217 6.39 15.58 -15.88
CA LYS A 217 6.42 14.25 -16.52
C LYS A 217 5.95 13.11 -15.61
N LEU A 218 5.17 13.39 -14.56
CA LEU A 218 4.75 12.35 -13.60
C LEU A 218 4.01 11.18 -14.28
N HIS A 219 3.22 11.47 -15.32
CA HIS A 219 2.50 10.46 -16.10
C HIS A 219 3.43 9.36 -16.66
N LYS A 220 4.70 9.67 -16.99
CA LYS A 220 5.65 8.69 -17.51
C LYS A 220 5.96 7.58 -16.50
N LEU A 221 6.18 7.93 -15.23
CA LEU A 221 6.45 6.95 -14.18
C LEU A 221 5.22 6.11 -13.89
N ILE A 222 4.02 6.70 -13.96
CA ILE A 222 2.75 5.99 -13.82
C ILE A 222 2.60 4.95 -14.93
N SER A 223 2.81 5.34 -16.19
CA SER A 223 2.79 4.41 -17.33
C SER A 223 3.85 3.32 -17.22
N PHE A 224 5.07 3.64 -16.77
CA PHE A 224 6.09 2.63 -16.48
C PHE A 224 5.64 1.63 -15.42
N LEU A 225 5.04 2.11 -14.33
CA LEU A 225 4.54 1.25 -13.25
C LEU A 225 3.32 0.41 -13.69
N ASN A 226 2.57 0.85 -14.70
CA ASN A 226 1.51 0.04 -15.34
C ASN A 226 2.07 -1.03 -16.29
N SER A 227 3.34 -0.96 -16.68
CA SER A 227 3.95 -1.94 -17.59
C SER A 227 3.94 -3.35 -17.00
N LYS A 228 3.92 -4.36 -17.88
CA LYS A 228 3.92 -5.77 -17.48
C LYS A 228 5.03 -6.10 -16.46
N LYS A 229 6.27 -5.66 -16.72
CA LYS A 229 7.43 -5.91 -15.85
C LYS A 229 7.21 -5.38 -14.44
N ALA A 230 6.69 -4.15 -14.30
CA ALA A 230 6.39 -3.58 -13.00
C ALA A 230 5.19 -4.25 -12.32
N GLN A 231 4.15 -4.58 -13.07
CA GLN A 231 2.94 -5.24 -12.55
C GLN A 231 3.21 -6.64 -11.98
N GLU A 232 4.20 -7.35 -12.52
CA GLU A 232 4.64 -8.66 -12.03
C GLU A 232 5.45 -8.58 -10.72
N ARG A 233 5.87 -7.39 -10.28
CA ARG A 233 6.70 -7.21 -9.06
C ARG A 233 6.04 -6.35 -8.01
N VAL A 234 5.31 -5.31 -8.42
CA VAL A 234 4.70 -4.32 -7.52
C VAL A 234 3.26 -4.71 -7.25
N VAL A 235 2.89 -4.81 -5.96
CA VAL A 235 1.52 -5.13 -5.57
C VAL A 235 0.60 -3.90 -5.71
N CYS A 236 1.05 -2.74 -5.23
CA CYS A 236 0.30 -1.48 -5.22
C CYS A 236 1.23 -0.30 -5.45
N ALA A 237 0.79 0.67 -6.25
CA ALA A 237 1.40 1.98 -6.32
C ALA A 237 0.51 3.05 -5.67
N ASN A 238 1.12 4.09 -5.10
CA ASN A 238 0.39 5.25 -4.62
C ASN A 238 1.12 6.55 -4.89
N ILE A 239 0.38 7.66 -4.96
CA ILE A 239 0.93 9.02 -4.96
C ILE A 239 0.54 9.64 -3.63
N THR A 240 1.51 10.17 -2.88
CA THR A 240 1.19 10.97 -1.69
C THR A 240 1.20 12.45 -2.06
N THR A 241 0.11 13.16 -1.77
CA THR A 241 -0.02 14.59 -2.05
C THR A 241 -0.46 15.37 -0.82
N ASN A 242 -0.01 16.61 -0.71
CA ASN A 242 -0.39 17.54 0.36
C ASN A 242 -1.74 18.24 0.09
N GLY A 243 -2.39 17.98 -1.05
CA GLY A 243 -3.71 18.52 -1.38
C GLY A 243 -3.72 20.00 -1.80
N THR A 244 -2.58 20.54 -2.24
CA THR A 244 -2.49 21.90 -2.80
C THR A 244 -2.71 21.95 -4.32
N LEU A 245 -2.70 20.80 -5.00
CA LEU A 245 -2.79 20.68 -6.45
C LEU A 245 -3.81 19.60 -6.85
N LEU A 246 -4.29 19.70 -8.08
CA LEU A 246 -5.11 18.68 -8.75
C LEU A 246 -4.22 17.76 -9.59
N LEU A 247 -4.71 16.58 -9.93
CA LEU A 247 -4.06 15.71 -10.92
C LEU A 247 -4.25 16.34 -12.30
N SER A 248 -3.22 16.32 -13.14
CA SER A 248 -3.36 16.69 -14.55
C SER A 248 -4.12 15.61 -15.33
N ASP A 249 -4.68 15.97 -16.50
CA ASP A 249 -5.40 15.02 -17.35
C ASP A 249 -4.51 13.84 -17.78
N GLU A 250 -3.22 14.08 -18.03
CA GLU A 250 -2.24 13.03 -18.35
C GLU A 250 -2.05 12.06 -17.18
N VAL A 251 -1.97 12.57 -15.95
CA VAL A 251 -1.84 11.74 -14.73
C VAL A 251 -3.12 10.95 -14.49
N VAL A 252 -4.29 11.57 -14.65
CA VAL A 252 -5.59 10.88 -14.55
C VAL A 252 -5.69 9.78 -15.62
N GLY A 253 -5.33 10.10 -16.87
CA GLY A 253 -5.32 9.15 -17.98
C GLY A 253 -4.45 7.95 -17.71
N ALA A 254 -3.20 8.17 -17.30
CA ALA A 254 -2.25 7.10 -16.97
C ALA A 254 -2.73 6.24 -15.79
N ILE A 255 -3.31 6.81 -14.74
CA ILE A 255 -3.85 6.03 -13.61
C ILE A 255 -5.02 5.15 -14.06
N LYS A 256 -5.88 5.66 -14.97
CA LYS A 256 -7.08 4.95 -15.44
C LYS A 256 -6.77 3.70 -16.27
N GLU A 257 -5.57 3.56 -16.82
CA GLU A 257 -5.13 2.32 -17.46
C GLU A 257 -5.13 1.13 -16.49
N ASN A 258 -4.95 1.36 -15.18
CA ASN A 258 -5.03 0.32 -14.15
C ASN A 258 -5.52 0.87 -12.80
N THR A 259 -6.74 1.37 -12.76
CA THR A 259 -7.31 2.08 -11.60
C THR A 259 -7.18 1.34 -10.26
N LEU A 260 -7.33 0.01 -10.24
CA LEU A 260 -7.31 -0.75 -8.98
C LEU A 260 -5.91 -0.92 -8.37
N PHE A 261 -4.86 -0.78 -9.18
CA PHE A 261 -3.46 -0.82 -8.75
C PHE A 261 -3.01 0.46 -8.03
N TRP A 262 -3.70 1.57 -8.29
CA TRP A 262 -3.34 2.90 -7.81
C TRP A 262 -4.17 3.34 -6.61
N ARG A 263 -3.53 4.12 -5.74
CA ARG A 263 -4.19 4.92 -4.70
C ARG A 263 -3.63 6.32 -4.63
N ILE A 264 -4.49 7.30 -4.34
CA ILE A 264 -4.05 8.64 -3.97
C ILE A 264 -4.13 8.81 -2.46
N GLY A 265 -2.97 8.98 -1.82
CA GLY A 265 -2.88 9.28 -0.41
C GLY A 265 -2.88 10.80 -0.20
N VAL A 266 -4.01 11.36 0.21
CA VAL A 266 -4.11 12.78 0.53
C VAL A 266 -3.72 12.98 1.99
N SER A 267 -2.65 13.74 2.24
CA SER A 267 -2.22 14.15 3.58
C SER A 267 -2.67 15.59 3.85
N PRO A 268 -3.88 15.80 4.41
CA PRO A 268 -4.35 17.15 4.72
C PRO A 268 -3.49 17.88 5.75
N TYR A 269 -3.23 19.14 5.45
CA TYR A 269 -2.51 20.09 6.28
C TYR A 269 -3.37 21.32 6.62
N GLY A 270 -4.68 21.09 6.81
CA GLY A 270 -5.63 22.13 7.19
C GLY A 270 -5.70 23.26 6.16
N ILE A 271 -5.52 24.51 6.62
CA ILE A 271 -5.62 25.73 5.80
C ILE A 271 -4.64 25.71 4.62
N HIS A 272 -3.55 24.93 4.73
CA HIS A 272 -2.51 24.86 3.73
C HIS A 272 -2.91 23.97 2.54
N SER A 273 -3.78 22.98 2.72
CA SER A 273 -4.30 22.11 1.65
C SER A 273 -5.43 22.79 0.87
N LYS A 274 -5.14 23.95 0.27
CA LYS A 274 -6.13 24.87 -0.32
C LYS A 274 -6.98 24.28 -1.45
N LYS A 275 -6.59 23.15 -2.04
CA LYS A 275 -7.29 22.47 -3.13
C LYS A 275 -7.89 21.13 -2.73
N GLN A 276 -7.98 20.86 -1.43
CA GLN A 276 -8.44 19.57 -0.94
C GLN A 276 -9.86 19.22 -1.41
N TYR A 277 -10.78 20.19 -1.38
CA TYR A 277 -12.16 19.96 -1.82
C TYR A 277 -12.23 19.63 -3.31
N GLU A 278 -11.57 20.44 -4.15
CA GLU A 278 -11.53 20.22 -5.59
C GLU A 278 -10.81 18.90 -5.94
N LEU A 279 -9.75 18.55 -5.20
CA LEU A 279 -9.03 17.30 -5.37
C LEU A 279 -9.93 16.10 -5.06
N PHE A 280 -10.65 16.10 -3.94
CA PHE A 280 -11.59 15.02 -3.65
C PHE A 280 -12.74 14.95 -4.65
N SER A 281 -13.22 16.10 -5.14
CA SER A 281 -14.24 16.14 -6.19
C SER A 281 -13.72 15.50 -7.48
N GLN A 282 -12.51 15.87 -7.92
CA GLN A 282 -11.85 15.27 -9.09
C GLN A 282 -11.66 13.76 -8.92
N LEU A 283 -11.21 13.30 -7.74
CA LEU A 283 -10.99 11.87 -7.47
C LEU A 283 -12.31 11.08 -7.50
N ASN A 284 -13.40 11.66 -6.97
CA ASN A 284 -14.73 11.06 -7.03
C ASN A 284 -15.26 10.98 -8.47
N GLU A 285 -15.19 12.08 -9.22
CA GLU A 285 -15.66 12.15 -10.61
C GLU A 285 -14.88 11.19 -11.53
N THR A 286 -13.59 11.02 -11.26
CA THR A 286 -12.72 10.13 -12.04
C THR A 286 -12.79 8.66 -11.60
N GLY A 287 -13.35 8.37 -10.43
CA GLY A 287 -13.40 7.03 -9.85
C GLY A 287 -12.04 6.49 -9.40
N ILE A 288 -11.05 7.36 -9.17
CA ILE A 288 -9.70 6.96 -8.73
C ILE A 288 -9.73 6.65 -7.22
N PRO A 289 -9.26 5.47 -6.78
CA PRO A 289 -9.21 5.14 -5.35
C PRO A 289 -8.31 6.11 -4.58
N TYR A 290 -8.80 6.60 -3.46
CA TYR A 290 -8.06 7.51 -2.60
C TYR A 290 -8.35 7.27 -1.12
N TYR A 291 -7.46 7.77 -0.27
CA TYR A 291 -7.67 7.80 1.17
C TYR A 291 -7.11 9.11 1.74
N SER A 292 -7.63 9.51 2.90
CA SER A 292 -7.14 10.67 3.64
C SER A 292 -6.33 10.22 4.85
N LYS A 293 -5.11 10.74 5.01
CA LYS A 293 -4.24 10.53 6.17
C LYS A 293 -4.28 11.76 7.06
N TYR A 294 -5.30 11.83 7.90
CA TYR A 294 -5.38 12.89 8.90
C TYR A 294 -4.35 12.66 10.03
N MET A 295 -3.61 13.72 10.36
CA MET A 295 -2.60 13.74 11.41
C MET A 295 -2.72 15.09 12.13
N VAL A 296 -2.59 15.10 13.45
CA VAL A 296 -2.66 16.34 14.25
C VAL A 296 -1.27 16.80 14.67
N TYR A 297 -0.43 15.84 15.07
CA TYR A 297 0.95 16.11 15.47
C TYR A 297 1.95 15.24 14.73
N TRP A 298 3.11 15.83 14.42
CA TRP A 298 4.31 15.12 14.01
C TRP A 298 5.28 15.02 15.17
N GLN A 299 5.97 13.90 15.28
CA GLN A 299 7.17 13.88 16.11
C GLN A 299 8.28 14.58 15.35
N ILE A 300 9.08 15.39 16.03
CA ILE A 300 10.29 15.94 15.45
C ILE A 300 11.25 14.77 15.22
N THR A 301 11.33 14.36 13.95
CA THR A 301 12.18 13.28 13.47
C THR A 301 13.18 13.82 12.45
N GLY A 302 14.15 12.98 12.08
CA GLY A 302 15.12 13.33 11.06
C GLY A 302 15.99 14.54 11.40
N GLN A 303 16.40 14.70 12.65
CA GLN A 303 17.43 15.66 13.00
C GLN A 303 18.80 14.99 13.00
N THR A 304 19.83 15.74 12.60
CA THR A 304 21.22 15.31 12.71
C THR A 304 21.78 15.64 14.08
N ILE A 305 22.51 14.70 14.69
CA ILE A 305 23.19 14.86 15.98
C ILE A 305 24.65 14.43 15.88
N GLU A 306 25.49 14.91 16.79
CA GLU A 306 26.83 14.37 16.97
C GLU A 306 26.72 12.95 17.55
N PRO A 307 27.22 11.91 16.87
CA PRO A 307 27.07 10.54 17.31
C PRO A 307 27.93 10.29 18.56
N LYS A 308 27.37 9.56 19.54
CA LYS A 308 28.16 9.03 20.67
C LYS A 308 29.13 7.92 20.22
N SER A 309 28.77 7.22 19.15
CA SER A 309 29.61 6.22 18.50
C SER A 309 29.25 6.09 17.03
N VAL A 310 30.27 5.79 16.22
CA VAL A 310 30.16 5.46 14.79
C VAL A 310 30.39 3.98 14.50
N ASP A 311 30.51 3.14 15.54
CA ASP A 311 30.66 1.70 15.38
C ASP A 311 29.38 1.04 14.85
N MET A 312 29.55 0.04 13.97
CA MET A 312 28.43 -0.60 13.27
C MET A 312 27.46 -1.35 14.20
N GLU A 313 27.91 -1.84 15.35
CA GLU A 313 27.06 -2.56 16.30
C GLU A 313 26.12 -1.61 17.06
N SER A 314 26.60 -0.43 17.43
CA SER A 314 25.77 0.66 17.96
C SER A 314 24.76 1.16 16.94
N ILE A 315 25.18 1.31 15.69
CA ILE A 315 24.29 1.72 14.59
C ILE A 315 23.20 0.66 14.37
N ARG A 316 23.57 -0.63 14.32
CA ARG A 316 22.63 -1.76 14.21
C ARG A 316 21.58 -1.71 15.32
N LYS A 317 22.01 -1.69 16.60
CA LYS A 317 21.10 -1.64 17.76
C LYS A 317 20.13 -0.46 17.72
N LYS A 318 20.58 0.68 17.21
CA LYS A 318 19.74 1.88 17.03
C LYS A 318 18.73 1.69 15.91
N CYS A 319 19.15 1.14 14.77
CA CYS A 319 18.29 0.91 13.62
C CYS A 319 17.25 -0.20 13.87
N GLU A 320 17.59 -1.25 14.63
CA GLU A 320 16.66 -2.33 14.98
C GLU A 320 15.51 -1.88 15.88
N LYS A 321 15.70 -0.78 16.62
CA LYS A 321 14.65 -0.11 17.42
C LYS A 321 13.84 0.91 16.62
N CYS A 322 14.20 1.15 15.36
CA CYS A 322 13.50 2.10 14.50
C CYS A 322 12.19 1.49 13.98
N VAL A 323 11.14 2.30 13.90
CA VAL A 323 9.89 1.88 13.23
C VAL A 323 9.76 2.39 11.80
N CYS A 324 10.66 3.28 11.35
CA CYS A 324 10.78 3.62 9.93
C CYS A 324 11.38 2.41 9.19
N ARG A 325 10.53 1.69 8.46
CA ARG A 325 10.90 0.44 7.77
C ARG A 325 10.87 0.56 6.25
N ASP A 326 10.64 1.75 5.72
CA ASP A 326 10.56 1.96 4.28
C ASP A 326 11.96 2.15 3.68
N LEU A 327 12.16 1.54 2.51
CA LEU A 327 13.29 1.87 1.64
C LEU A 327 12.98 3.17 0.90
N HIS A 328 14.02 3.91 0.57
CA HIS A 328 13.87 5.19 -0.09
C HIS A 328 14.73 5.25 -1.34
N PHE A 329 14.15 5.69 -2.44
CA PHE A 329 14.76 5.77 -3.74
C PHE A 329 14.85 7.23 -4.15
N LEU A 330 16.07 7.76 -4.18
CA LEU A 330 16.34 9.16 -4.45
C LEU A 330 17.36 9.25 -5.58
N ASN A 331 16.93 9.77 -6.73
CA ASN A 331 17.79 10.08 -7.88
C ASN A 331 18.71 8.90 -8.30
N GLY A 332 18.11 7.72 -8.48
CA GLY A 332 18.81 6.50 -8.92
C GLY A 332 19.55 5.74 -7.82
N LYS A 333 19.46 6.17 -6.56
CA LYS A 333 20.07 5.50 -5.40
C LYS A 333 19.01 4.97 -4.44
N LEU A 334 19.22 3.74 -3.97
CA LEU A 334 18.40 3.09 -2.94
C LEU A 334 19.03 3.28 -1.55
N TYR A 335 18.22 3.66 -0.58
CA TYR A 335 18.60 3.90 0.81
C TYR A 335 17.76 3.03 1.74
N GLN A 336 18.37 2.61 2.86
CA GLN A 336 17.67 1.86 3.90
C GLN A 336 16.70 2.70 4.76
N CYS A 337 16.75 4.03 4.62
CA CYS A 337 15.98 4.98 5.39
C CYS A 337 15.71 6.26 4.59
N THR A 338 14.46 6.76 4.62
CA THR A 338 14.07 8.03 3.98
C THR A 338 14.85 9.23 4.49
N VAL A 339 15.05 9.34 5.81
CA VAL A 339 15.78 10.45 6.39
C VAL A 339 17.24 10.48 5.90
N LEU A 340 17.87 9.30 5.79
CA LEU A 340 19.27 9.21 5.35
C LEU A 340 19.44 9.69 3.91
N ALA A 341 18.49 9.38 3.02
CA ALA A 341 18.53 9.83 1.64
C ALA A 341 18.66 11.37 1.57
N HIS A 342 17.85 12.08 2.34
CA HIS A 342 17.90 13.54 2.39
C HIS A 342 19.08 14.09 3.20
N PHE A 343 19.57 13.37 4.21
CA PHE A 343 20.82 13.75 4.88
C PHE A 343 22.00 13.72 3.93
N GLU A 344 22.14 12.67 3.11
CA GLU A 344 23.20 12.59 2.11
C GLU A 344 23.01 13.66 1.03
N ALA A 345 21.79 13.84 0.52
CA ALA A 345 21.49 14.84 -0.53
C ALA A 345 21.76 16.29 -0.09
N LEU A 346 21.64 16.59 1.20
CA LEU A 346 21.95 17.90 1.79
C LEU A 346 23.36 18.00 2.36
N HIS A 347 24.18 16.95 2.24
CA HIS A 347 25.52 16.84 2.85
C HIS A 347 25.52 17.08 4.37
N ARG A 348 24.50 16.57 5.06
CA ARG A 348 24.32 16.69 6.52
C ARG A 348 25.06 15.62 7.31
N VAL A 349 25.57 14.60 6.65
CA VAL A 349 26.35 13.51 7.26
C VAL A 349 27.58 13.23 6.40
N PRO A 350 28.64 12.64 6.96
CA PRO A 350 29.80 12.26 6.17
C PRO A 350 29.41 11.33 5.03
N TYR A 351 30.06 11.53 3.89
CA TYR A 351 29.89 10.64 2.76
C TYR A 351 30.45 9.26 3.08
N ASP A 352 29.66 8.22 2.82
CA ASP A 352 30.09 6.83 2.89
C ASP A 352 29.36 6.06 1.81
N ASN A 353 30.09 5.26 1.01
CA ASN A 353 29.51 4.50 -0.09
C ASN A 353 28.55 3.39 0.39
N ARG A 354 28.52 3.07 1.68
CA ARG A 354 27.57 2.12 2.29
C ARG A 354 26.24 2.77 2.69
N ASN A 355 26.10 4.10 2.56
CA ASN A 355 24.84 4.80 2.87
C ASN A 355 23.73 4.53 1.85
N SER A 356 24.12 4.26 0.61
CA SER A 356 23.20 4.01 -0.49
C SER A 356 23.73 2.95 -1.44
N PHE A 357 22.82 2.37 -2.20
CA PHE A 357 23.10 1.46 -3.28
C PHE A 357 22.76 2.13 -4.61
N ASP A 358 23.71 2.17 -5.54
CA ASP A 358 23.57 2.90 -6.80
C ASP A 358 22.87 2.04 -7.86
N CYS A 359 21.58 2.28 -8.09
CA CYS A 359 20.77 1.53 -9.05
C CYS A 359 20.96 1.96 -10.51
N ARG A 360 21.81 2.97 -10.78
CA ARG A 360 22.13 3.41 -12.15
C ARG A 360 23.14 2.50 -12.85
N LYS A 361 23.77 1.60 -12.12
CA LYS A 361 24.78 0.67 -12.64
C LYS A 361 24.20 -0.74 -12.67
N SER A 362 24.81 -1.65 -13.43
CA SER A 362 24.49 -3.07 -13.32
C SER A 362 25.02 -3.63 -12.00
N TYR A 363 24.25 -4.51 -11.38
CA TYR A 363 24.60 -5.21 -10.14
C TYR A 363 23.94 -6.59 -10.10
N THR A 364 24.48 -7.44 -9.24
CA THR A 364 24.00 -8.79 -8.99
C THR A 364 22.91 -8.82 -7.91
N LYS A 365 22.16 -9.92 -7.86
CA LYS A 365 21.20 -10.21 -6.78
C LYS A 365 21.89 -10.21 -5.41
N ASP A 366 23.09 -10.78 -5.32
CA ASP A 366 23.81 -10.88 -4.04
C ASP A 366 24.30 -9.52 -3.53
N GLU A 367 24.79 -8.64 -4.40
CA GLU A 367 25.18 -7.27 -4.00
C GLU A 367 23.98 -6.49 -3.41
N LEU A 368 22.81 -6.58 -4.05
CA LEU A 368 21.60 -5.95 -3.51
C LEU A 368 21.16 -6.60 -2.20
N ARG A 369 21.22 -7.93 -2.10
CA ARG A 369 20.85 -8.69 -0.91
C ARG A 369 21.75 -8.31 0.28
N ASP A 370 23.05 -8.21 0.06
CA ASP A 370 24.02 -7.78 1.07
C ASP A 370 23.72 -6.35 1.54
N PHE A 371 23.44 -5.44 0.60
CA PHE A 371 23.04 -4.08 0.95
C PHE A 371 21.77 -4.05 1.82
N LEU A 372 20.74 -4.81 1.48
CA LEU A 372 19.47 -4.87 2.21
C LEU A 372 19.61 -5.50 3.62
N GLN A 373 20.64 -6.31 3.85
CA GLN A 373 20.95 -6.93 5.16
C GLN A 373 21.95 -6.10 5.97
N SER A 374 22.58 -5.10 5.36
CA SER A 374 23.58 -4.24 6.01
C SER A 374 22.96 -3.13 6.86
N TYR A 375 23.78 -2.22 7.36
CA TYR A 375 23.36 -0.96 7.99
C TYR A 375 24.21 0.19 7.46
N SER A 376 23.62 1.37 7.38
CA SER A 376 24.28 2.55 6.79
C SER A 376 25.02 3.38 7.85
N PRO A 377 26.34 3.64 7.70
CA PRO A 377 27.14 4.42 8.64
C PRO A 377 26.57 5.81 8.98
N GLY A 378 25.98 6.50 7.99
CA GLY A 378 25.35 7.81 8.17
C GLY A 378 24.21 7.82 9.19
N MET A 379 23.63 6.65 9.52
CA MET A 379 22.62 6.54 10.58
C MET A 379 23.18 6.76 11.99
N ALA A 380 24.49 6.77 12.18
CA ALA A 380 25.12 7.22 13.43
C ALA A 380 24.61 8.62 13.83
N TYR A 381 24.44 9.50 12.85
CA TYR A 381 24.06 10.90 13.01
C TYR A 381 22.55 11.13 13.16
N CYS A 382 21.70 10.11 13.04
CA CYS A 382 20.25 10.29 13.21
C CYS A 382 19.87 10.58 14.67
N SER A 383 18.97 11.52 14.94
CA SER A 383 18.47 11.79 16.30
C SER A 383 17.65 10.67 16.91
N GLY A 384 17.15 9.73 16.10
CA GLY A 384 16.15 8.75 16.50
C GLY A 384 14.75 9.36 16.67
N ASN A 385 13.93 8.74 17.54
CA ASN A 385 12.51 8.99 17.81
C ASN A 385 11.60 8.56 16.64
N HIS A 386 10.71 7.58 16.85
CA HIS A 386 10.04 6.96 15.70
C HIS A 386 8.52 6.79 15.81
N GLN A 387 7.83 7.34 16.81
CA GLN A 387 6.39 7.54 16.61
C GLN A 387 6.19 8.74 15.67
N ILE A 388 6.13 8.48 14.37
CA ILE A 388 6.18 9.52 13.33
C ILE A 388 5.01 10.54 13.38
N TYR A 389 3.86 10.17 13.93
CA TYR A 389 2.70 11.06 14.09
C TYR A 389 1.74 10.58 15.18
N LEU A 390 0.87 11.49 15.63
CA LEU A 390 -0.32 11.21 16.44
C LEU A 390 -1.58 11.60 15.68
N ARG A 391 -2.63 10.78 15.80
CA ARG A 391 -3.93 11.00 15.14
C ARG A 391 -4.86 11.90 15.92
N ASP A 392 -4.66 12.00 17.24
CA ASP A 392 -5.44 12.88 18.12
C ASP A 392 -4.61 13.31 19.35
N GLU A 393 -5.15 14.27 20.09
CA GLU A 393 -4.54 14.87 21.29
C GLU A 393 -4.48 13.93 22.50
N SER A 394 -5.25 12.84 22.50
CA SER A 394 -5.27 11.85 23.57
C SER A 394 -4.21 10.75 23.40
N GLU A 395 -3.63 10.62 22.20
CA GLU A 395 -2.53 9.70 21.97
C GLU A 395 -1.25 10.20 22.65
N MET A 396 -0.60 9.33 23.44
CA MET A 396 0.72 9.60 24.01
C MET A 396 1.81 9.06 23.10
N ASP A 397 2.89 9.83 22.96
CA ASP A 397 4.10 9.37 22.27
C ASP A 397 4.79 8.28 23.09
N LYS A 398 4.71 7.04 22.61
CA LYS A 398 5.31 5.86 23.27
C LYS A 398 6.83 5.84 23.16
N CYS A 399 7.41 6.71 22.34
CA CYS A 399 8.85 6.82 22.11
C CYS A 399 9.50 8.04 22.80
N GLY A 400 8.71 8.89 23.47
CA GLY A 400 9.22 10.00 24.28
C GLY A 400 9.88 11.14 23.50
N GLY A 401 9.60 11.28 22.21
CA GLY A 401 10.03 12.40 21.39
C GLY A 401 9.13 13.64 21.56
N LYS A 402 9.59 14.76 20.98
CA LYS A 402 8.84 16.01 21.00
C LYS A 402 7.82 16.04 19.86
N MET A 403 6.55 16.21 20.22
CA MET A 403 5.46 16.38 19.27
C MET A 403 5.27 17.86 18.91
N VAL A 404 4.95 18.13 17.65
CA VAL A 404 4.70 19.46 17.08
C VAL A 404 3.48 19.41 16.18
N PRO A 405 2.70 20.51 16.06
CA PRO A 405 1.57 20.54 15.12
C PRO A 405 2.02 20.21 13.70
N VAL A 406 1.19 19.44 12.98
CA VAL A 406 1.48 19.19 11.56
C VAL A 406 1.50 20.50 10.77
N ALA A 407 2.36 20.54 9.75
CA ALA A 407 2.42 21.64 8.78
C ALA A 407 2.64 23.06 9.35
N GLU A 408 3.31 23.21 10.50
CA GLU A 408 3.92 24.50 10.87
C GLU A 408 4.83 24.96 9.73
N GLN A 409 4.50 26.07 9.05
CA GLN A 409 5.26 26.59 7.92
C GLN A 409 6.43 27.45 8.39
N THR A 410 7.51 27.47 7.60
CA THR A 410 8.61 28.45 7.77
C THR A 410 8.78 29.26 6.49
N GLU A 411 9.09 30.55 6.64
CA GLU A 411 9.36 31.46 5.52
C GLU A 411 10.82 31.38 5.04
N GLU A 412 11.71 30.87 5.90
CA GLU A 412 13.15 30.86 5.67
C GLU A 412 13.66 29.46 5.27
N ILE A 413 14.85 29.44 4.67
CA ILE A 413 15.63 28.22 4.53
C ILE A 413 16.22 27.89 5.90
N LEU A 414 15.92 26.70 6.41
CA LEU A 414 16.41 26.28 7.72
C LEU A 414 17.91 25.99 7.67
N GLN A 415 18.62 26.50 8.67
CA GLN A 415 20.04 26.24 8.85
C GLN A 415 20.27 24.85 9.45
N TYR A 416 21.40 24.24 9.10
CA TYR A 416 21.77 22.92 9.59
C TYR A 416 23.30 22.78 9.71
N LYS A 417 23.74 21.91 10.62
CA LYS A 417 25.15 21.52 10.74
C LYS A 417 25.47 20.45 9.69
N ARG A 418 26.60 20.61 9.01
CA ARG A 418 27.24 19.55 8.22
C ARG A 418 28.27 18.85 9.10
N TYR A 419 28.30 17.53 9.02
CA TYR A 419 29.28 16.69 9.71
C TYR A 419 30.20 16.15 8.63
N GLU A 420 31.50 16.29 8.84
CA GLU A 420 32.56 15.91 7.89
C GLU A 420 33.16 14.55 8.21
#